data_AF-A0A7C5EP11-F1
#
_entry.id   AF-A0A7C5EP11-F1
#
_cell.length_a   1.000
_cell.length_b   1.000
_cell.length_c   1.000
_cell.angle_alpha   90.00
_cell.angle_beta   90.00
_cell.angle_gamma   90.00
#
_symmetry.space_group_name_H-M   'P 1'
#
loop_
_entity.id
_entity.type
_entity.pdbx_description
1 polymer ?
#
loop_
_entity_poly.entity_id
_entity_poly.type
_entity_poly.pdbx_seq_one_letter_code
_entity_poly.pdbx_strand_id
1 'polypeptide(L)'
;MRTFQEILTNYNFDEETFQTLKSLEPLVEPHAEQIVEDFYRMLMEMPDTAKFLQDEHRLARLKVAHRHWLLSLFKGTYDDNYYRGLQRIGMAHVRIGLSAHFVYVAMNFLRARLRELLSQNLTGNLRNSAEAALDKILDLNLDVIARTYHQEELRRFFLSYKLDDTLIRFARRFTFGLNFLLLLGLIGLGAGMVLVLVNDVSLIFRGDLDKGLISALGSLLVLWLAIELLEAEIDRLQGGELQLSLFVGVGLVAFIRKILIATLSHEDLKMEVLYLGGIFIFGLIYWLISRAEVRQK
;
A
#
# COMPACT_ATOMS: atom_id res chain seq x y z
N MET A 1 -11.84 24.66 -0.69
CA MET A 1 -13.16 24.05 -0.97
C MET A 1 -14.00 25.13 -1.63
N ARG A 2 -14.72 24.81 -2.71
CA ARG A 2 -15.65 25.77 -3.33
C ARG A 2 -16.78 26.07 -2.33
N THR A 3 -17.23 27.32 -2.26
CA THR A 3 -18.39 27.68 -1.43
C THR A 3 -19.67 27.10 -2.03
N PHE A 4 -20.73 26.93 -1.24
CA PHE A 4 -21.99 26.43 -1.79
C PHE A 4 -22.58 27.41 -2.81
N GLN A 5 -22.44 28.72 -2.56
CA GLN A 5 -22.81 29.77 -3.49
C GLN A 5 -22.10 29.65 -4.85
N GLU A 6 -20.80 29.35 -4.85
CA GLU A 6 -20.07 29.12 -6.10
C GLU A 6 -20.62 27.90 -6.88
N ILE A 7 -21.01 26.83 -6.17
CA ILE A 7 -21.60 25.65 -6.82
C ILE A 7 -22.94 26.03 -7.47
N LEU A 8 -23.84 26.71 -6.73
CA LEU A 8 -25.12 27.17 -7.27
C LEU A 8 -24.92 28.04 -8.52
N THR A 9 -23.98 28.99 -8.48
CA THR A 9 -23.65 29.83 -9.64
C THR A 9 -23.17 29.01 -10.83
N ASN A 10 -22.29 28.02 -10.63
CA ASN A 10 -21.78 27.18 -11.73
C ASN A 10 -22.86 26.34 -12.43
N TYR A 11 -23.92 25.97 -11.70
CA TYR A 11 -25.07 25.24 -12.24
C TYR A 11 -26.16 26.16 -12.82
N ASN A 12 -25.92 27.48 -12.86
CA ASN A 12 -26.93 28.49 -13.20
C ASN A 12 -28.22 28.28 -12.39
N PHE A 13 -28.06 28.07 -11.09
CA PHE A 13 -29.16 27.82 -10.17
C PHE A 13 -29.71 29.16 -9.68
N ASP A 14 -30.72 29.67 -10.39
CA ASP A 14 -31.32 31.00 -10.23
C ASP A 14 -32.71 30.94 -9.56
N GLU A 15 -33.26 32.11 -9.26
CA GLU A 15 -34.59 32.28 -8.64
C GLU A 15 -35.69 31.52 -9.39
N GLU A 16 -35.64 31.51 -10.72
CA GLU A 16 -36.59 30.75 -11.55
C GLU A 16 -36.49 29.23 -11.26
N THR A 17 -35.27 28.71 -11.15
CA THR A 17 -35.04 27.31 -10.78
C THR A 17 -35.58 27.00 -9.37
N PHE A 18 -35.36 27.88 -8.39
CA PHE A 18 -35.90 27.72 -7.03
C PHE A 18 -37.44 27.68 -7.03
N GLN A 19 -38.09 28.63 -7.71
CA GLN A 19 -39.55 28.70 -7.78
C GLN A 19 -40.14 27.52 -8.56
N THR A 20 -39.48 27.11 -9.64
CA THR A 20 -39.90 25.92 -10.40
C THR A 20 -39.88 24.69 -9.52
N LEU A 21 -38.78 24.41 -8.81
CA LEU A 21 -38.70 23.24 -7.92
C LEU A 21 -39.74 23.29 -6.80
N LYS A 22 -39.97 24.47 -6.22
CA LYS A 22 -41.01 24.68 -5.21
C LYS A 22 -42.41 24.38 -5.75
N SER A 23 -42.69 24.78 -6.99
CA SER A 23 -44.00 24.51 -7.63
C SER A 23 -44.25 23.02 -7.89
N LEU A 24 -43.19 22.20 -7.94
CA LEU A 24 -43.29 20.75 -8.13
C LEU A 24 -43.56 19.98 -6.82
N GLU A 25 -43.37 20.60 -5.66
CA GLU A 25 -43.56 19.92 -4.36
C GLU A 25 -44.95 19.27 -4.22
N PRO A 26 -46.08 19.96 -4.49
CA PRO A 26 -47.42 19.37 -4.37
C PRO A 26 -47.68 18.22 -5.35
N LEU A 27 -46.96 18.20 -6.47
CA LEU A 27 -47.02 17.13 -7.46
C LEU A 27 -46.23 15.90 -7.00
N VAL A 28 -45.07 16.09 -6.38
CA VAL A 28 -44.17 14.99 -5.99
C VAL A 28 -44.54 14.37 -4.64
N GLU A 29 -45.00 15.17 -3.69
CA GLU A 29 -45.28 14.72 -2.32
C GLU A 29 -46.20 13.50 -2.22
N PRO A 30 -47.32 13.41 -2.97
CA PRO A 30 -48.20 12.24 -2.94
C PRO A 30 -47.54 10.95 -3.43
N HIS A 31 -46.52 11.06 -4.29
CA HIS A 31 -45.82 9.93 -4.89
C HIS A 31 -44.51 9.56 -4.18
N ALA A 32 -44.05 10.39 -3.23
CA ALA A 32 -42.76 10.24 -2.59
C ALA A 32 -42.58 8.88 -1.87
N GLU A 33 -43.63 8.38 -1.23
CA GLU A 33 -43.60 7.07 -0.57
C GLU A 33 -43.34 5.95 -1.58
N GLN A 34 -44.10 5.93 -2.68
CA GLN A 34 -43.98 4.89 -3.71
C GLN A 34 -42.62 4.96 -4.43
N ILE A 35 -42.10 6.17 -4.70
CA ILE A 35 -40.78 6.35 -5.31
C ILE A 35 -39.69 5.77 -4.42
N VAL A 36 -39.78 5.98 -3.10
CA VAL A 36 -38.82 5.42 -2.14
C VAL A 36 -38.97 3.90 -2.04
N GLU A 37 -40.18 3.36 -2.04
CA GLU A 37 -40.40 1.91 -2.06
C GLU A 37 -39.78 1.25 -3.29
N ASP A 38 -40.00 1.81 -4.48
CA ASP A 38 -39.42 1.30 -5.72
C ASP A 38 -37.89 1.43 -5.72
N PHE A 39 -37.36 2.53 -5.16
CA PHE A 39 -35.93 2.72 -4.98
C PHE A 39 -35.30 1.61 -4.13
N TYR A 40 -35.93 1.23 -3.01
CA TYR A 40 -35.44 0.13 -2.19
C TYR A 40 -35.60 -1.23 -2.83
N ARG A 41 -36.66 -1.45 -3.62
CA ARG A 41 -36.81 -2.68 -4.41
C ARG A 41 -35.63 -2.87 -5.37
N MET A 42 -35.29 -1.82 -6.13
CA MET A 42 -34.13 -1.83 -7.01
C MET A 42 -32.82 -2.10 -6.23
N LEU A 43 -32.61 -1.47 -5.07
CA LEU A 43 -31.40 -1.72 -4.27
C LEU A 43 -31.33 -3.14 -3.69
N MET A 44 -32.46 -3.80 -3.44
CA MET A 44 -32.48 -5.19 -2.96
C MET A 44 -32.17 -6.20 -4.07
N GLU A 45 -32.41 -5.86 -5.33
CA GLU A 45 -32.10 -6.71 -6.48
C GLU A 45 -30.59 -6.78 -6.78
N MET A 46 -29.81 -5.80 -6.30
CA MET A 46 -28.36 -5.74 -6.49
C MET A 46 -27.63 -6.27 -5.25
N PRO A 47 -26.87 -7.38 -5.33
CA PRO A 47 -26.21 -7.99 -4.16
C PRO A 47 -25.30 -7.04 -3.38
N ASP A 48 -24.60 -6.14 -4.08
CA ASP A 48 -23.68 -5.19 -3.47
C ASP A 48 -24.34 -4.09 -2.65
N THR A 49 -25.61 -3.79 -2.91
CA THR A 49 -26.40 -2.85 -2.11
C THR A 49 -27.27 -3.57 -1.09
N ALA A 50 -27.84 -4.73 -1.45
CA ALA A 50 -28.70 -5.55 -0.59
C ALA A 50 -28.01 -5.94 0.72
N LYS A 51 -26.69 -6.20 0.71
CA LYS A 51 -25.91 -6.52 1.92
C LYS A 51 -25.98 -5.44 3.02
N PHE A 52 -26.26 -4.19 2.67
CA PHE A 52 -26.41 -3.09 3.63
C PHE A 52 -27.84 -2.92 4.18
N LEU A 53 -28.80 -3.71 3.67
CA LEU A 53 -30.23 -3.52 3.88
C LEU A 53 -30.91 -4.71 4.60
N GLN A 54 -30.13 -5.62 5.19
CA GLN A 54 -30.66 -6.84 5.84
C GLN A 54 -31.41 -6.58 7.15
N ASP A 55 -31.15 -5.47 7.83
CA ASP A 55 -31.82 -5.09 9.08
C ASP A 55 -33.10 -4.30 8.77
N GLU A 56 -34.26 -4.87 9.07
CA GLU A 56 -35.59 -4.28 8.81
C GLU A 56 -35.81 -2.95 9.56
N HIS A 57 -35.33 -2.83 10.81
CA HIS A 57 -35.47 -1.60 11.57
C HIS A 57 -34.60 -0.49 10.98
N ARG A 58 -33.39 -0.84 10.53
CA ARG A 58 -32.52 0.09 9.81
C ARG A 58 -33.14 0.49 8.47
N LEU A 59 -33.68 -0.47 7.72
CA LEU A 59 -34.34 -0.24 6.43
C LEU A 59 -35.49 0.75 6.57
N ALA A 60 -36.38 0.57 7.56
CA ALA A 60 -37.48 1.49 7.83
C ALA A 60 -37.00 2.92 8.10
N ARG A 61 -35.94 3.10 8.92
CA ARG A 61 -35.35 4.42 9.16
C ARG A 61 -34.74 5.03 7.90
N LEU A 62 -34.10 4.22 7.06
CA LEU A 62 -33.50 4.70 5.83
C LEU A 62 -34.55 5.11 4.79
N LYS A 63 -35.70 4.43 4.72
CA LYS A 63 -36.85 4.83 3.90
C LYS A 63 -37.35 6.22 4.29
N VAL A 64 -37.56 6.46 5.58
CA VAL A 64 -37.95 7.79 6.09
C VAL A 64 -36.90 8.85 5.74
N ALA A 65 -35.62 8.54 5.90
CA ALA A 65 -34.53 9.47 5.57
C ALA A 65 -34.48 9.81 4.07
N HIS A 66 -34.61 8.82 3.18
CA HIS A 66 -34.62 9.05 1.73
C HIS A 66 -35.89 9.77 1.27
N ARG A 67 -37.04 9.52 1.90
CA ARG A 67 -38.26 10.30 1.67
C ARG A 67 -38.05 11.76 2.03
N HIS A 68 -37.48 12.03 3.20
CA HIS A 68 -37.18 13.39 3.63
C HIS A 68 -36.19 14.08 2.68
N TRP A 69 -35.13 13.39 2.27
CA TRP A 69 -34.17 13.91 1.30
C TRP A 69 -34.81 14.17 -0.07
N LEU A 70 -35.65 13.24 -0.59
CA LEU A 70 -36.38 13.40 -1.84
C LEU A 70 -37.25 14.66 -1.82
N LEU A 71 -38.05 14.85 -0.76
CA LEU A 71 -38.88 16.05 -0.63
C LEU A 71 -38.06 17.33 -0.45
N SER A 72 -36.87 17.23 0.17
CA SER A 72 -35.98 18.39 0.31
C SER A 72 -35.51 18.96 -1.03
N LEU A 73 -35.50 18.15 -2.10
CA LEU A 73 -35.20 18.60 -3.47
C LEU A 73 -36.20 19.65 -3.96
N PHE A 74 -37.42 19.69 -3.42
CA PHE A 74 -38.51 20.54 -3.89
C PHE A 74 -38.90 21.65 -2.90
N LYS A 75 -38.15 21.85 -1.81
CA LYS A 75 -38.48 22.87 -0.80
C LYS A 75 -38.18 24.31 -1.24
N GLY A 76 -37.41 24.50 -2.31
CA GLY A 76 -37.05 25.83 -2.84
C GLY A 76 -36.12 26.65 -1.93
N THR A 77 -35.47 26.02 -0.94
CA THR A 77 -34.49 26.65 -0.05
C THR A 77 -33.23 25.79 0.02
N TYR A 78 -32.13 26.30 -0.56
CA TYR A 78 -30.83 25.60 -0.58
C TYR A 78 -29.78 26.54 0.02
N ASP A 79 -29.53 26.38 1.32
CA ASP A 79 -28.55 27.14 2.09
C ASP A 79 -27.32 26.30 2.46
N ASP A 80 -26.43 26.86 3.28
CA ASP A 80 -25.28 26.12 3.81
C ASP A 80 -25.67 24.90 4.66
N ASN A 81 -26.87 24.87 5.25
CA ASN A 81 -27.35 23.72 6.01
C ASN A 81 -27.71 22.57 5.08
N TYR A 82 -28.36 22.86 3.95
CA TYR A 82 -28.61 21.91 2.89
C TYR A 82 -27.29 21.31 2.38
N TYR A 83 -26.31 22.17 2.09
CA TYR A 83 -24.98 21.74 1.64
C TYR A 83 -24.28 20.80 2.63
N ARG A 84 -24.25 21.16 3.92
CA ARG A 84 -23.70 20.30 4.99
C ARG A 84 -24.50 19.01 5.16
N GLY A 85 -25.80 19.02 4.86
CA GLY A 85 -26.64 17.83 4.79
C GLY A 85 -26.13 16.84 3.74
N LEU A 86 -25.89 17.31 2.51
CA LEU A 86 -25.36 16.49 1.42
C LEU A 86 -23.98 15.92 1.72
N GLN A 87 -23.09 16.71 2.33
CA GLN A 87 -21.78 16.22 2.78
C GLN A 87 -21.91 15.10 3.81
N ARG A 88 -22.82 15.25 4.78
CA ARG A 88 -23.11 14.20 5.77
C ARG A 88 -23.65 12.93 5.12
N ILE A 89 -24.50 13.06 4.11
CA ILE A 89 -25.01 11.94 3.31
C ILE A 89 -23.84 11.23 2.59
N GLY A 90 -22.97 11.96 1.90
CA GLY A 90 -21.78 11.38 1.26
C GLY A 90 -20.88 10.64 2.24
N MET A 91 -20.58 11.27 3.39
CA MET A 91 -19.76 10.65 4.44
C MET A 91 -20.40 9.39 5.03
N ALA A 92 -21.72 9.35 5.16
CA ALA A 92 -22.43 8.18 5.66
C ALA A 92 -22.24 6.98 4.72
N HIS A 93 -22.30 7.20 3.40
CA HIS A 93 -22.09 6.13 2.43
C HIS A 93 -20.62 5.68 2.33
N VAL A 94 -19.67 6.62 2.40
CA VAL A 94 -18.22 6.30 2.49
C VAL A 94 -17.93 5.46 3.73
N ARG A 95 -18.53 5.80 4.88
CA ARG A 95 -18.30 5.12 6.16
C ARG A 95 -18.73 3.66 6.13
N ILE A 96 -19.84 3.34 5.46
CA ILE A 96 -20.30 1.95 5.32
C ILE A 96 -19.56 1.20 4.20
N GLY A 97 -18.67 1.86 3.45
CA GLY A 97 -17.94 1.25 2.35
C GLY A 97 -18.82 0.97 1.11
N LEU A 98 -19.92 1.70 0.95
CA LEU A 98 -20.73 1.61 -0.26
C LEU A 98 -19.97 2.26 -1.42
N SER A 99 -19.74 1.54 -2.52
CA SER A 99 -19.11 2.10 -3.71
C SER A 99 -19.87 3.32 -4.24
N ALA A 100 -19.13 4.38 -4.63
CA ALA A 100 -19.69 5.57 -5.23
C ALA A 100 -20.54 5.25 -6.47
N HIS A 101 -20.22 4.16 -7.19
CA HIS A 101 -20.99 3.65 -8.32
C HIS A 101 -22.50 3.61 -8.05
N PHE A 102 -22.90 3.12 -6.87
CA PHE A 102 -24.31 2.96 -6.54
C PHE A 102 -25.03 4.28 -6.25
N VAL A 103 -24.29 5.35 -5.91
CA VAL A 103 -24.87 6.69 -5.84
C VAL A 103 -25.27 7.18 -7.24
N TYR A 104 -24.45 6.91 -8.26
CA TYR A 104 -24.80 7.23 -9.65
C TYR A 104 -26.01 6.42 -10.14
N VAL A 105 -26.05 5.12 -9.82
CA VAL A 105 -27.19 4.24 -10.15
C VAL A 105 -28.47 4.75 -9.47
N ALA A 106 -28.39 5.10 -8.18
CA ALA A 106 -29.49 5.66 -7.42
C ALA A 106 -30.03 6.97 -8.02
N MET A 107 -29.13 7.89 -8.39
CA MET A 107 -29.51 9.17 -9.01
C MET A 107 -30.14 8.96 -10.39
N ASN A 108 -29.62 8.03 -11.20
CA ASN A 108 -30.22 7.70 -12.49
C ASN A 108 -31.64 7.16 -12.34
N PHE A 109 -31.86 6.25 -11.39
CA PHE A 109 -33.19 5.70 -11.09
C PHE A 109 -34.17 6.80 -10.69
N LEU A 110 -33.79 7.66 -9.75
CA LEU A 110 -34.64 8.76 -9.28
C LEU A 110 -34.94 9.75 -10.40
N ARG A 111 -33.96 10.06 -11.25
CA ARG A 111 -34.14 10.90 -12.44
C ARG A 111 -35.20 10.33 -13.37
N ALA A 112 -35.11 9.04 -13.69
CA ALA A 112 -36.08 8.38 -14.57
C ALA A 112 -37.49 8.42 -13.99
N ARG A 113 -37.64 8.06 -12.70
CA ARG A 113 -38.94 8.07 -12.02
C ARG A 113 -39.58 9.45 -11.92
N LEU A 114 -38.78 10.47 -11.57
CA LEU A 114 -39.27 11.83 -11.47
C LEU A 114 -39.63 12.40 -12.85
N ARG A 115 -38.83 12.12 -13.89
CA ARG A 115 -39.18 12.53 -15.27
C ARG A 115 -40.46 11.88 -15.78
N GLU A 116 -40.67 10.60 -15.49
CA GLU A 116 -41.91 9.90 -15.81
C GLU A 116 -43.11 10.62 -15.15
N LEU A 117 -43.02 10.91 -13.85
CA LEU A 117 -44.05 11.65 -13.12
C LEU A 117 -44.31 13.05 -13.72
N LEU A 118 -43.25 13.79 -14.06
CA LEU A 118 -43.38 15.10 -14.70
C LEU A 118 -44.04 15.01 -16.08
N SER A 119 -43.68 14.01 -16.89
CA SER A 119 -44.23 13.83 -18.23
C SER A 119 -45.72 13.46 -18.25
N GLN A 120 -46.20 12.82 -17.19
CA GLN A 120 -47.61 12.43 -17.06
C GLN A 120 -48.50 13.60 -16.62
N ASN A 121 -47.94 14.58 -15.92
CA ASN A 121 -48.70 15.65 -15.28
C ASN A 121 -48.49 17.04 -15.89
N LEU A 122 -47.39 17.25 -16.62
CA LEU A 122 -47.04 18.53 -17.22
C LEU A 122 -46.90 18.42 -18.74
N THR A 123 -47.21 19.51 -19.45
CA THR A 123 -47.09 19.59 -20.91
C THR A 123 -46.39 20.87 -21.35
N GLY A 124 -45.84 20.85 -22.58
CA GLY A 124 -45.22 22.01 -23.22
C GLY A 124 -44.07 22.62 -22.41
N ASN A 125 -44.06 23.95 -22.33
CA ASN A 125 -42.97 24.71 -21.68
C ASN A 125 -42.85 24.43 -20.18
N LEU A 126 -43.97 24.19 -19.48
CA LEU A 126 -43.94 23.89 -18.04
C LEU A 126 -43.18 22.59 -17.77
N ARG A 127 -43.38 21.57 -18.61
CA ARG A 127 -42.63 20.32 -18.53
C ARG A 127 -41.13 20.55 -18.76
N ASN A 128 -40.78 21.31 -19.80
CA ASN A 128 -39.38 21.57 -20.14
C ASN A 128 -38.65 22.30 -19.01
N SER A 129 -39.26 23.34 -18.42
CA SER A 129 -38.69 24.06 -17.29
C SER A 129 -38.57 23.16 -16.05
N ALA A 130 -39.58 22.33 -15.77
CA ALA A 130 -39.55 21.38 -14.65
C ALA A 130 -38.45 20.32 -14.82
N GLU A 131 -38.29 19.74 -16.01
CA GLU A 131 -37.24 18.77 -16.30
C GLU A 131 -35.84 19.39 -16.20
N ALA A 132 -35.66 20.62 -16.71
CA ALA A 132 -34.39 21.33 -16.61
C ALA A 132 -34.02 21.65 -15.14
N ALA A 133 -34.99 22.09 -14.35
CA ALA A 133 -34.79 22.35 -12.92
C ALA A 133 -34.50 21.05 -12.13
N LEU A 134 -35.19 19.96 -12.49
CA LEU A 134 -34.95 18.63 -11.93
C LEU A 134 -33.53 18.13 -12.21
N ASP A 135 -33.04 18.26 -13.45
CA ASP A 135 -31.68 17.88 -13.80
C ASP A 135 -30.65 18.65 -12.98
N LYS A 136 -30.81 19.99 -12.91
CA LYS A 136 -29.90 20.84 -12.13
C LYS A 136 -29.82 20.42 -10.67
N ILE A 137 -30.96 20.19 -10.00
CA ILE A 137 -30.95 19.82 -8.58
C ILE A 137 -30.37 18.42 -8.34
N LEU A 138 -30.65 17.45 -9.22
CA LEU A 138 -30.10 16.10 -9.10
C LEU A 138 -28.59 16.09 -9.38
N ASP A 139 -28.13 16.79 -10.41
CA ASP A 139 -26.70 16.88 -10.73
C ASP A 139 -25.91 17.63 -9.64
N LEU A 140 -26.49 18.70 -9.07
CA LEU A 140 -25.89 19.38 -7.93
C LEU A 140 -25.77 18.46 -6.70
N ASN A 141 -26.83 17.70 -6.39
CA ASN A 141 -26.79 16.74 -5.29
C ASN A 141 -25.71 15.67 -5.52
N LEU A 142 -25.65 15.13 -6.73
CA LEU A 142 -24.66 14.15 -7.13
C LEU A 142 -23.23 14.71 -7.06
N ASP A 143 -23.00 15.94 -7.51
CA ASP A 143 -21.68 16.61 -7.43
C ASP A 143 -21.20 16.70 -5.97
N VAL A 144 -22.05 17.18 -5.06
CA VAL A 144 -21.67 17.34 -3.65
C VAL A 144 -21.42 15.99 -2.97
N ILE A 145 -22.27 14.99 -3.23
CA ILE A 145 -22.12 13.65 -2.66
C ILE A 145 -20.86 12.97 -3.22
N ALA A 146 -20.66 12.98 -4.54
CA ALA A 146 -19.52 12.35 -5.19
C ALA A 146 -18.18 13.00 -4.82
N ARG A 147 -18.14 14.32 -4.62
CA ARG A 147 -16.95 15.00 -4.10
C ARG A 147 -16.51 14.49 -2.74
N THR A 148 -17.47 14.13 -1.89
CA THR A 148 -17.19 13.61 -0.55
C THR A 148 -16.47 12.26 -0.65
N TYR A 149 -16.87 11.42 -1.60
CA TYR A 149 -16.16 10.18 -1.93
C TYR A 149 -14.73 10.44 -2.40
N HIS A 150 -14.57 11.32 -3.38
CA HIS A 150 -13.26 11.63 -3.96
C HIS A 150 -12.28 12.19 -2.92
N GLN A 151 -12.75 13.08 -2.04
CA GLN A 151 -11.94 13.63 -0.96
C GLN A 151 -11.46 12.55 0.02
N GLU A 152 -12.32 11.61 0.39
CA GLU A 152 -11.98 10.54 1.31
C GLU A 152 -11.08 9.46 0.67
N GLU A 153 -11.29 9.13 -0.61
CA GLU A 153 -10.40 8.24 -1.37
C GLU A 153 -8.99 8.83 -1.50
N LEU A 154 -8.87 10.09 -1.91
CA LEU A 154 -7.58 10.80 -1.96
C LEU A 154 -6.90 10.80 -0.60
N ARG A 155 -7.65 11.09 0.47
CA ARG A 155 -7.12 11.08 1.83
C ARG A 155 -6.53 9.71 2.20
N ARG A 156 -7.24 8.62 1.92
CA ARG A 156 -6.75 7.26 2.17
C ARG A 156 -5.50 6.96 1.35
N PHE A 157 -5.49 7.33 0.06
CA PHE A 157 -4.34 7.13 -0.83
C PHE A 157 -3.09 7.88 -0.35
N PHE A 158 -3.22 9.16 0.02
CA PHE A 158 -2.11 9.96 0.55
C PHE A 158 -1.57 9.44 1.88
N LEU A 159 -2.43 8.90 2.76
CA LEU A 159 -2.01 8.26 3.99
C LEU A 159 -1.19 6.98 3.72
N SER A 160 -1.65 6.11 2.82
CA SER A 160 -0.92 4.89 2.45
C SER A 160 0.45 5.21 1.86
N TYR A 161 0.51 6.10 0.87
CA TYR A 161 1.76 6.45 0.20
C TYR A 161 2.82 7.03 1.15
N LYS A 162 2.40 7.88 2.10
CA LYS A 162 3.32 8.44 3.11
C LYS A 162 3.89 7.37 4.04
N LEU A 163 3.08 6.36 4.40
CA LEU A 163 3.53 5.25 5.24
C LEU A 163 4.56 4.39 4.49
N ASP A 164 4.26 4.03 3.24
CA ASP A 164 5.16 3.22 2.41
C ASP A 164 6.50 3.93 2.19
N ASP A 165 6.48 5.22 1.83
CA ASP A 165 7.70 5.99 1.64
C ASP A 165 8.52 6.16 2.93
N THR A 166 7.86 6.38 4.07
CA THR A 166 8.55 6.50 5.36
C THR A 166 9.20 5.19 5.77
N LEU A 167 8.50 4.06 5.60
CA LEU A 167 9.03 2.72 5.90
C LEU A 167 10.20 2.38 4.98
N ILE A 168 10.10 2.67 3.68
CA ILE A 168 11.20 2.43 2.74
C ILE A 168 12.42 3.29 3.07
N ARG A 169 12.23 4.58 3.39
CA ARG A 169 13.34 5.46 3.80
C ARG A 169 13.97 4.99 5.10
N PHE A 170 13.18 4.57 6.08
CA PHE A 170 13.67 4.01 7.33
C PHE A 170 14.48 2.73 7.09
N ALA A 171 13.93 1.78 6.32
CA ALA A 171 14.59 0.52 5.99
C ALA A 171 15.95 0.75 5.32
N ARG A 172 16.03 1.66 4.32
CA ARG A 172 17.32 1.99 3.67
C ARG A 172 18.33 2.56 4.66
N ARG A 173 17.92 3.48 5.53
CA ARG A 173 18.82 4.08 6.55
C ARG A 173 19.29 3.06 7.57
N PHE A 174 18.38 2.19 8.02
CA PHE A 174 18.69 1.14 8.98
C PHE A 174 19.67 0.12 8.39
N THR A 175 19.42 -0.36 7.16
CA THR A 175 20.33 -1.26 6.44
C THR A 175 21.70 -0.62 6.22
N PHE A 176 21.76 0.66 5.85
CA PHE A 176 23.02 1.38 5.74
C PHE A 176 23.80 1.40 7.06
N GLY A 177 23.11 1.66 8.18
CA GLY A 177 23.71 1.63 9.51
C GLY A 177 24.27 0.25 9.89
N LEU A 178 23.53 -0.83 9.59
CA LEU A 178 24.01 -2.20 9.83
C LEU A 178 25.25 -2.53 9.00
N ASN A 179 25.25 -2.18 7.71
CA ASN A 179 26.40 -2.41 6.82
C ASN A 179 27.63 -1.64 7.28
N PHE A 180 27.46 -0.38 7.69
CA PHE A 180 28.55 0.41 8.26
C PHE A 180 29.14 -0.23 9.52
N LEU A 181 28.28 -0.74 10.40
CA LEU A 181 28.72 -1.44 11.62
C LEU A 181 29.46 -2.75 11.29
N LEU A 182 28.97 -3.53 10.32
CA LEU A 182 29.65 -4.74 9.84
C LEU A 182 31.03 -4.43 9.27
N LEU A 183 31.15 -3.40 8.44
CA LEU A 183 32.42 -2.97 7.85
C LEU A 183 33.42 -2.53 8.93
N LEU A 184 32.99 -1.75 9.92
CA LEU A 184 33.85 -1.38 11.05
C LEU A 184 34.30 -2.62 11.85
N GLY A 185 33.40 -3.58 12.07
CA GLY A 185 33.73 -4.85 12.72
C GLY A 185 34.76 -5.66 11.95
N LEU A 186 34.62 -5.77 10.62
CA LEU A 186 35.56 -6.48 9.75
C LEU A 186 36.93 -5.80 9.71
N ILE A 187 36.99 -4.47 9.62
CA ILE A 187 38.25 -3.71 9.72
C ILE A 187 38.94 -3.99 11.06
N GLY A 188 38.19 -3.94 12.16
CA GLY A 188 38.71 -4.23 13.49
C GLY A 188 39.25 -5.65 13.62
N LEU A 189 38.54 -6.63 13.08
CA LEU A 189 38.98 -8.03 13.05
C LEU A 189 40.25 -8.20 12.22
N GLY A 190 40.31 -7.60 11.03
CA GLY A 190 41.51 -7.62 10.18
C GLY A 190 42.73 -7.03 10.89
N ALA A 191 42.59 -5.85 11.49
CA ALA A 191 43.65 -5.21 12.27
C ALA A 191 44.10 -6.07 13.47
N GLY A 192 43.15 -6.67 14.19
CA GLY A 192 43.43 -7.61 15.27
C GLY A 192 44.23 -8.83 14.79
N MET A 193 43.90 -9.38 13.61
CA MET A 193 44.61 -10.56 13.09
C MET A 193 46.03 -10.25 12.64
N VAL A 194 46.28 -9.04 12.15
CA VAL A 194 47.65 -8.58 11.89
C VAL A 194 48.48 -8.57 13.17
N LEU A 195 47.92 -8.10 14.30
CA LEU A 195 48.62 -8.11 15.59
C LEU A 195 48.94 -9.53 16.08
N VAL A 196 47.97 -10.45 15.95
CA VAL A 196 48.17 -11.87 16.30
C VAL A 196 49.25 -12.49 15.42
N LEU A 197 49.23 -12.24 14.12
CA LEU A 197 50.23 -12.75 13.18
C LEU A 197 51.65 -12.26 13.52
N VAL A 198 51.81 -10.99 13.88
CA VAL A 198 53.11 -10.45 14.32
C VAL A 198 53.61 -11.18 15.57
N ASN A 199 52.73 -11.49 16.51
CA ASN A 199 53.07 -12.26 17.70
C ASN A 199 53.45 -13.71 17.36
N ASP A 200 52.71 -14.37 16.46
CA ASP A 200 53.00 -15.72 15.98
C ASP A 200 54.37 -15.79 15.29
N VAL A 201 54.69 -14.81 14.45
CA VAL A 201 56.00 -14.70 13.81
C VAL A 201 57.10 -14.48 14.86
N SER A 202 56.85 -13.68 15.89
CA SER A 202 57.81 -13.50 16.99
C SER A 202 58.11 -14.79 17.76
N LEU A 203 57.13 -15.68 17.93
CA LEU A 203 57.31 -17.00 18.57
C LEU A 203 58.26 -17.90 17.78
N ILE A 204 58.20 -17.86 16.44
CA ILE A 204 59.12 -18.58 15.56
C ILE A 204 60.58 -18.16 15.82
N PHE A 205 60.82 -16.85 15.94
CA PHE A 205 62.17 -16.31 16.23
C PHE A 205 62.67 -16.64 17.64
N ARG A 206 61.78 -17.02 18.58
CA ARG A 206 62.15 -17.41 19.95
C ARG A 206 62.46 -18.90 20.11
N GLY A 207 62.38 -19.70 19.04
CA GLY A 207 62.84 -21.09 18.99
C GLY A 207 61.76 -22.17 19.06
N ASP A 208 60.47 -21.82 19.11
CA ASP A 208 59.35 -22.77 19.11
C ASP A 208 58.75 -22.90 17.69
N LEU A 209 59.56 -23.46 16.77
CA LEU A 209 59.31 -23.49 15.32
C LEU A 209 57.99 -24.16 14.95
N ASP A 210 57.71 -25.35 15.51
CA ASP A 210 56.54 -26.14 15.12
C ASP A 210 55.23 -25.45 15.51
N LYS A 211 55.17 -24.89 16.72
CA LYS A 211 53.98 -24.17 17.21
C LYS A 211 53.83 -22.80 16.54
N GLY A 212 54.93 -22.08 16.34
CA GLY A 212 54.92 -20.77 15.71
C GLY A 212 54.47 -20.84 14.24
N LEU A 213 54.93 -21.85 13.48
CA LEU A 213 54.58 -22.02 12.07
C LEU A 213 53.09 -22.35 11.90
N ILE A 214 52.56 -23.27 12.71
CA ILE A 214 51.13 -23.66 12.66
C ILE A 214 50.23 -22.48 13.05
N SER A 215 50.58 -21.73 14.11
CA SER A 215 49.80 -20.57 14.55
C SER A 215 49.80 -19.46 13.49
N ALA A 216 50.98 -19.10 12.96
CA ALA A 216 51.11 -18.07 11.94
C ALA A 216 50.33 -18.41 10.65
N LEU A 217 50.36 -19.67 10.22
CA LEU A 217 49.60 -20.14 9.06
C LEU A 217 48.10 -20.09 9.33
N GLY A 218 47.67 -20.42 10.54
CA GLY A 218 46.29 -20.24 10.99
C GLY A 218 45.83 -18.78 10.95
N SER A 219 46.66 -17.86 11.45
CA SER A 219 46.39 -16.41 11.49
C SER A 219 46.35 -15.79 10.10
N LEU A 220 47.24 -16.22 9.19
CA LEU A 220 47.21 -15.82 7.77
C LEU A 220 45.89 -16.18 7.08
N LEU A 221 45.36 -17.38 7.34
CA LEU A 221 44.10 -17.82 6.73
C LEU A 221 42.88 -17.06 7.27
N VAL A 222 42.87 -16.72 8.57
CA VAL A 222 41.80 -15.88 9.14
C VAL A 222 41.90 -14.45 8.61
N LEU A 223 43.12 -13.91 8.47
CA LEU A 223 43.35 -12.61 7.88
C LEU A 223 42.88 -12.57 6.42
N TRP A 224 43.20 -13.60 5.63
CA TRP A 224 42.71 -13.74 4.26
C TRP A 224 41.18 -13.74 4.20
N LEU A 225 40.52 -14.48 5.08
CA LEU A 225 39.05 -14.52 5.19
C LEU A 225 38.46 -13.14 5.53
N ALA A 226 39.11 -12.41 6.44
CA ALA A 226 38.69 -11.08 6.84
C ALA A 226 38.79 -10.08 5.69
N ILE A 227 39.85 -10.17 4.88
CA ILE A 227 40.04 -9.35 3.68
C ILE A 227 38.94 -9.64 2.66
N GLU A 228 38.69 -10.92 2.35
CA GLU A 228 37.65 -11.33 1.39
C GLU A 228 36.26 -10.82 1.79
N LEU A 229 35.91 -10.93 3.08
CA LEU A 229 34.65 -10.43 3.62
C LEU A 229 34.55 -8.90 3.60
N LEU A 230 35.68 -8.22 3.80
CA LEU A 230 35.74 -6.77 3.78
C LEU A 230 35.59 -6.24 2.35
N GLU A 231 36.24 -6.86 1.37
CA GLU A 231 36.06 -6.53 -0.06
C GLU A 231 34.60 -6.75 -0.49
N ALA A 232 33.97 -7.83 -0.03
CA ALA A 232 32.54 -8.10 -0.25
C ALA A 232 31.63 -6.97 0.27
N GLU A 233 31.85 -6.52 1.50
CA GLU A 233 31.01 -5.49 2.13
C GLU A 233 31.27 -4.10 1.54
N ILE A 234 32.50 -3.82 1.07
CA ILE A 234 32.82 -2.59 0.32
C ILE A 234 32.07 -2.54 -1.02
N ASP A 235 32.09 -3.63 -1.81
CA ASP A 235 31.38 -3.69 -3.10
C ASP A 235 29.87 -3.45 -2.91
N ARG A 236 29.31 -4.06 -1.86
CA ARG A 236 27.90 -3.88 -1.46
C ARG A 236 27.56 -2.44 -1.08
N LEU A 237 28.47 -1.70 -0.44
CA LEU A 237 28.26 -0.28 -0.11
C LEU A 237 28.37 0.65 -1.33
N GLN A 238 29.12 0.27 -2.36
CA GLN A 238 29.24 1.02 -3.61
C GLN A 238 28.05 0.79 -4.57
N GLY A 239 27.07 -0.03 -4.17
CA GLY A 239 25.86 -0.31 -4.94
C GLY A 239 25.91 -1.63 -5.71
N GLY A 240 26.88 -2.50 -5.42
CA GLY A 240 26.91 -3.87 -5.94
C GLY A 240 25.76 -4.73 -5.39
N GLU A 241 25.30 -5.70 -6.19
CA GLU A 241 24.35 -6.72 -5.74
C GLU A 241 25.05 -7.76 -4.85
N LEU A 242 24.28 -8.44 -3.99
CA LEU A 242 24.82 -9.48 -3.12
C LEU A 242 25.24 -10.69 -3.96
N GLN A 243 26.53 -10.81 -4.23
CA GLN A 243 27.13 -11.96 -4.89
C GLN A 243 27.18 -13.12 -3.89
N LEU A 244 26.14 -13.96 -3.88
CA LEU A 244 26.04 -15.15 -3.04
C LEU A 244 27.22 -16.10 -3.25
N SER A 245 27.81 -16.09 -4.45
CA SER A 245 29.04 -16.83 -4.77
C SER A 245 30.21 -16.46 -3.85
N LEU A 246 30.37 -15.18 -3.48
CA LEU A 246 31.44 -14.69 -2.62
C LEU A 246 31.30 -15.22 -1.17
N PHE A 247 30.08 -15.23 -0.65
CA PHE A 247 29.80 -15.78 0.69
C PHE A 247 30.05 -17.30 0.76
N VAL A 248 29.70 -18.02 -0.30
CA VAL A 248 29.97 -19.46 -0.42
C VAL A 248 31.46 -19.73 -0.62
N GLY A 249 32.18 -18.86 -1.33
CA GLY A 249 33.64 -18.92 -1.49
C GLY A 249 34.39 -18.77 -0.17
N VAL A 250 34.00 -17.80 0.66
CA VAL A 250 34.48 -17.62 2.04
C VAL A 250 34.26 -18.89 2.88
N GLY A 251 33.06 -19.49 2.78
CA GLY A 251 32.76 -20.77 3.45
C GLY A 251 33.64 -21.92 2.96
N LEU A 252 33.87 -22.02 1.65
CA LEU A 252 34.73 -23.03 1.04
C LEU A 252 36.17 -22.92 1.54
N VAL A 253 36.73 -21.70 1.63
CA VAL A 253 38.10 -21.52 2.13
C VAL A 253 38.22 -21.79 3.63
N ALA A 254 37.21 -21.45 4.43
CA ALA A 254 37.18 -21.85 5.84
C ALA A 254 37.18 -23.39 6.01
N PHE A 255 36.53 -24.13 5.12
CA PHE A 255 36.58 -25.58 5.08
C PHE A 255 37.94 -26.12 4.63
N ILE A 256 38.54 -25.54 3.58
CA ILE A 256 39.89 -25.88 3.11
C ILE A 256 40.92 -25.67 4.24
N ARG A 257 40.80 -24.58 5.01
CA ARG A 257 41.63 -24.32 6.20
C ARG A 257 41.53 -25.44 7.23
N LYS A 258 40.32 -25.88 7.57
CA LYS A 258 40.12 -26.94 8.57
C LYS A 258 40.82 -28.24 8.17
N ILE A 259 40.78 -28.57 6.88
CA ILE A 259 41.45 -29.76 6.34
C ILE A 259 42.95 -29.63 6.43
N LEU A 260 43.49 -28.50 5.97
CA LEU A 260 44.93 -28.28 5.97
C LEU A 260 45.51 -28.37 7.39
N ILE A 261 44.83 -27.81 8.38
CA ILE A 261 45.21 -27.90 9.79
C ILE A 261 45.13 -29.36 10.28
N ALA A 262 44.03 -30.06 10.03
CA ALA A 262 43.82 -31.44 10.48
C ALA A 262 44.85 -32.43 9.90
N THR A 263 45.20 -32.28 8.62
CA THR A 263 46.22 -33.10 7.94
C THR A 263 47.62 -32.82 8.48
N LEU A 264 47.94 -31.55 8.79
CA LEU A 264 49.22 -31.18 9.41
C LEU A 264 49.33 -31.64 10.87
N SER A 265 48.22 -31.67 11.62
CA SER A 265 48.18 -32.08 13.03
C SER A 265 48.07 -33.60 13.26
N HIS A 266 48.12 -34.41 12.20
CA HIS A 266 48.01 -35.88 12.27
C HIS A 266 46.76 -36.36 13.04
N GLU A 267 45.61 -35.75 12.79
CA GLU A 267 44.34 -36.19 13.38
C GLU A 267 43.77 -37.47 12.70
N ASP A 268 42.82 -38.10 13.38
CA ASP A 268 42.24 -39.42 13.06
C ASP A 268 41.66 -39.50 11.62
N LEU A 269 41.98 -40.58 10.88
CA LEU A 269 41.65 -40.79 9.45
C LEU A 269 40.17 -40.60 9.09
N LYS A 270 39.25 -40.79 10.06
CA LYS A 270 37.80 -40.61 9.85
C LYS A 270 37.41 -39.14 9.69
N MET A 271 38.12 -38.23 10.36
CA MET A 271 37.84 -36.79 10.28
C MET A 271 38.26 -36.22 8.92
N GLU A 272 39.35 -36.73 8.36
CA GLU A 272 39.88 -36.31 7.06
C GLU A 272 38.90 -36.63 5.90
N VAL A 273 38.27 -37.82 5.92
CA VAL A 273 37.25 -38.20 4.93
C VAL A 273 35.98 -37.34 5.03
N LEU A 274 35.55 -36.99 6.25
CA LEU A 274 34.37 -36.14 6.47
C LEU A 274 34.59 -34.73 5.91
N TYR A 275 35.78 -34.16 6.11
CA TYR A 275 36.08 -32.84 5.60
C TYR A 275 36.24 -32.80 4.08
N LEU A 276 36.83 -33.83 3.46
CA LEU A 276 36.87 -34.00 1.99
C LEU A 276 35.47 -34.00 1.37
N GLY A 277 34.51 -34.69 2.01
CA GLY A 277 33.10 -34.63 1.60
C GLY A 277 32.49 -33.23 1.71
N GLY A 278 32.87 -32.46 2.73
CA GLY A 278 32.46 -31.06 2.91
C GLY A 278 32.92 -30.15 1.75
N ILE A 279 34.18 -30.24 1.32
CA ILE A 279 34.69 -29.47 0.17
C ILE A 279 33.88 -29.77 -1.08
N PHE A 280 33.58 -31.05 -1.36
CA PHE A 280 32.87 -31.43 -2.56
C PHE A 280 31.47 -30.81 -2.62
N ILE A 281 30.75 -30.80 -1.49
CA ILE A 281 29.42 -30.19 -1.37
C ILE A 281 29.50 -28.66 -1.54
N PHE A 282 30.42 -27.98 -0.84
CA PHE A 282 30.58 -26.53 -0.96
C PHE A 282 31.04 -26.12 -2.37
N GLY A 283 31.90 -26.91 -3.01
CA GLY A 283 32.34 -26.69 -4.38
C GLY A 283 31.21 -26.84 -5.40
N LEU A 284 30.33 -27.84 -5.20
CA LEU A 284 29.12 -28.01 -6.02
C LEU A 284 28.14 -26.84 -5.86
N ILE A 285 27.92 -26.39 -4.62
CA ILE A 285 27.05 -25.25 -4.30
C ILE A 285 27.62 -23.96 -4.92
N TYR A 286 28.93 -23.73 -4.78
CA TYR A 286 29.60 -22.58 -5.40
C TYR A 286 29.44 -22.58 -6.92
N TRP A 287 29.65 -23.73 -7.57
CA TRP A 287 29.52 -23.87 -9.01
C TRP A 287 28.09 -23.61 -9.51
N LEU A 288 27.08 -24.13 -8.80
CA LEU A 288 25.68 -23.91 -9.14
C LEU A 288 25.27 -22.43 -9.00
N ILE A 289 25.68 -21.78 -7.91
CA ILE A 289 25.35 -20.37 -7.63
C ILE A 289 26.07 -19.44 -8.61
N SER A 290 27.37 -19.65 -8.85
CA SER A 290 28.15 -18.87 -9.82
C SER A 290 27.54 -18.94 -11.22
N ARG A 291 27.06 -20.13 -11.65
CA ARG A 291 26.42 -20.30 -12.96
C ARG A 291 25.04 -19.61 -13.04
N ALA A 292 24.32 -19.50 -11.93
CA ALA A 292 23.05 -18.80 -11.87
C ALA A 292 23.23 -17.27 -11.92
N GLU A 293 24.21 -16.72 -11.21
CA GLU A 293 24.52 -15.29 -11.20
C GLU A 293 25.02 -14.79 -12.56
N VAL A 294 25.84 -15.58 -13.27
CA VAL A 294 26.34 -15.23 -14.62
C VAL A 294 25.22 -15.14 -15.67
N ARG A 295 24.07 -15.79 -15.45
CA ARG A 295 22.90 -15.71 -16.35
C ARG A 295 22.00 -14.50 -16.10
N GLN A 296 22.20 -13.76 -15.01
CA GLN A 296 21.35 -12.64 -14.59
C GLN A 296 21.93 -11.26 -14.95
N LYS A 297 23.21 -11.18 -15.30
CA LYS A 297 23.87 -10.01 -15.93
C LYS A 297 23.74 -10.06 -17.44
#